data_AF-A0A1V9Y4Z7-F1
#
_entry.id   AF-A0A1V9Y4Z7-F1
#
_cell.length_a   1.000
_cell.length_b   1.000
_cell.length_c   1.000
_cell.angle_alpha   90.00
_cell.angle_beta   90.00
_cell.angle_gamma   90.00
#
_symmetry.space_group_name_H-M   'P 1'
#
loop_
_entity.id
_entity.type
_entity.pdbx_description
1 polymer ?
#
loop_
_entity_poly.entity_id
_entity_poly.type
_entity_poly.pdbx_seq_one_letter_code
_entity_poly.pdbx_strand_id
1 'polypeptide(L)'
;MYQQPSQSSPPMLEPLAFYPPEPLAIFRPSLDALESLLESDIHDTPRLSCTSVAPFNYRPDTIAYLASHPPVLKPSISAAMKASYHEAVQTQTNSGTVVPDDARCRYKTGRCPLKRATKRSGRPLLLCEYHRIKQNSIKRKSDTKYRHNRKIARAQKKLEEDGAASPTASSTGGTPTASLHGEDIELLSYFIL
;
A
#
# COMPACT_ATOMS: atom_id res chain seq x y z
N MET A 1 8.74 52.68 -33.86
CA MET A 1 9.99 52.86 -33.09
C MET A 1 9.97 51.86 -31.95
N TYR A 2 10.66 50.73 -32.08
CA TYR A 2 10.74 49.73 -31.02
C TYR A 2 11.99 50.01 -30.18
N GLN A 3 11.79 50.40 -28.92
CA GLN A 3 12.84 50.63 -27.94
C GLN A 3 13.43 49.28 -27.50
N GLN A 4 14.73 49.08 -27.70
CA GLN A 4 15.44 47.91 -27.20
C GLN A 4 15.81 48.11 -25.72
N PRO A 5 15.61 47.11 -24.83
CA PRO A 5 16.06 47.20 -23.45
C PRO A 5 17.55 46.87 -23.34
N SER A 6 18.26 47.72 -22.59
CA SER A 6 19.68 47.60 -22.23
C SER A 6 19.93 46.37 -21.37
N GLN A 7 20.87 45.52 -21.80
CA GLN A 7 21.34 44.37 -21.04
C GLN A 7 22.37 44.82 -19.99
N SER A 8 22.04 44.71 -18.70
CA SER A 8 23.01 44.77 -17.61
C SER A 8 23.36 43.35 -17.17
N SER A 9 24.65 43.02 -17.24
CA SER A 9 25.20 41.71 -16.84
C SER A 9 25.28 41.62 -15.31
N PRO A 10 24.82 40.52 -14.67
CA PRO A 10 25.00 40.33 -13.23
C PRO A 10 26.43 39.87 -12.90
N PRO A 11 26.96 40.21 -11.70
CA PRO A 11 28.29 39.79 -11.28
C PRO A 11 28.33 38.29 -10.98
N MET A 12 29.41 37.65 -11.44
CA MET A 12 29.75 36.25 -11.21
C MET A 12 30.00 36.01 -9.72
N LEU A 13 29.15 35.24 -9.06
CA LEU A 13 29.38 34.76 -7.69
C LEU A 13 30.35 33.58 -7.70
N GLU A 14 31.32 33.64 -6.80
CA GLU A 14 32.39 32.68 -6.57
C GLU A 14 31.86 31.32 -6.07
N PRO A 15 32.42 30.18 -6.48
CA PRO A 15 31.97 28.87 -5.99
C PRO A 15 32.49 28.60 -4.57
N LEU A 16 31.58 28.42 -3.62
CA LEU A 16 31.93 27.93 -2.28
C LEU A 16 32.39 26.47 -2.33
N ALA A 17 33.57 26.20 -1.77
CA ALA A 17 34.13 24.88 -1.62
C ALA A 17 33.24 23.98 -0.74
N PHE A 18 32.72 22.92 -1.35
CA PHE A 18 31.88 21.91 -0.69
C PHE A 18 32.79 20.93 0.07
N TYR A 19 32.93 21.11 1.38
CA TYR A 19 33.60 20.12 2.24
C TYR A 19 32.65 18.93 2.48
N PRO A 20 33.07 17.69 2.19
CA PRO A 20 32.25 16.51 2.49
C PRO A 20 32.20 16.26 4.00
N PRO A 21 31.04 15.88 4.58
CA PRO A 21 30.96 15.53 5.98
C PRO A 21 31.58 14.16 6.25
N GLU A 22 32.32 14.07 7.36
CA GLU A 22 32.88 12.86 7.94
C GLU A 22 31.81 11.75 8.14
N PRO A 23 32.12 10.48 7.84
CA PRO A 23 31.18 9.38 8.03
C PRO A 23 31.04 9.04 9.51
N LEU A 24 29.93 9.45 10.12
CA LEU A 24 29.51 8.91 11.42
C LEU A 24 29.19 7.42 11.27
N ALA A 25 29.84 6.60 12.10
CA ALA A 25 29.65 5.17 12.16
C ALA A 25 28.19 4.82 12.48
N ILE A 26 27.47 4.35 11.45
CA ILE A 26 26.11 3.83 11.60
C ILE A 26 26.23 2.45 12.24
N PHE A 27 25.81 2.34 13.50
CA PHE A 27 25.57 1.06 14.17
C PHE A 27 24.51 0.30 13.36
N ARG A 28 24.93 -0.72 12.62
CA ARG A 28 24.02 -1.65 11.93
C ARG A 28 23.45 -2.61 12.98
N PRO A 29 22.15 -2.54 13.33
CA PRO A 29 21.56 -3.60 14.13
C PRO A 29 21.58 -4.91 13.33
N SER A 30 21.80 -6.03 14.04
CA SER A 30 21.73 -7.39 13.47
C SER A 30 20.40 -7.60 12.73
N LEU A 31 20.45 -8.28 11.58
CA LEU A 31 19.30 -8.61 10.74
C LEU A 31 18.19 -9.35 11.53
N ASP A 32 18.58 -10.13 12.52
CA ASP A 32 17.64 -10.90 13.37
C ASP A 32 16.70 -9.98 14.19
N ALA A 33 17.13 -8.75 14.50
CA ALA A 33 16.33 -7.79 15.26
C ALA A 33 15.26 -7.09 14.40
N LEU A 34 15.42 -7.06 13.08
CA LEU A 34 14.46 -6.40 12.18
C LEU A 34 13.31 -7.34 11.77
N GLU A 35 13.58 -8.63 11.69
CA GLU A 35 12.60 -9.68 11.36
C GLU A 35 11.55 -9.80 12.48
N SER A 36 11.99 -9.93 13.75
CA SER A 36 11.06 -10.00 14.89
C SER A 36 10.19 -8.75 15.11
N LEU A 37 10.60 -7.59 14.59
CA LEU A 37 9.84 -6.34 14.73
C LEU A 37 8.81 -6.15 13.59
N LEU A 38 9.00 -6.78 12.42
CA LEU A 38 8.12 -6.63 11.26
C LEU A 38 7.07 -7.74 11.14
N GLU A 39 7.34 -8.94 11.66
CA GLU A 39 6.37 -10.05 11.73
C GLU A 39 5.17 -9.75 12.65
N SER A 40 5.29 -8.80 13.58
CA SER A 40 4.23 -8.47 14.55
C SER A 40 3.08 -7.62 13.98
N ASP A 41 3.19 -7.11 12.75
CA ASP A 41 2.26 -6.12 12.18
C ASP A 41 1.25 -6.71 11.15
N ILE A 42 1.19 -8.04 10.98
CA ILE A 42 0.40 -8.70 9.92
C ILE A 42 -0.88 -9.39 10.42
N HIS A 43 -1.06 -9.59 11.72
CA HIS A 43 -2.35 -10.06 12.22
C HIS A 43 -3.34 -8.89 12.33
N ASP A 44 -4.48 -9.03 11.65
CA ASP A 44 -5.75 -8.26 11.73
C ASP A 44 -6.31 -8.26 13.17
N THR A 45 -5.48 -7.84 14.12
CA THR A 45 -5.88 -7.55 15.49
C THR A 45 -6.44 -6.13 15.50
N PRO A 46 -7.57 -5.88 16.18
CA PRO A 46 -8.06 -4.52 16.33
C PRO A 46 -6.94 -3.71 16.98
N ARG A 47 -6.48 -2.66 16.28
CA ARG A 47 -5.56 -1.67 16.83
C ARG A 47 -6.30 -0.97 17.97
N LEU A 48 -6.20 -1.54 19.17
CA LEU A 48 -6.52 -0.87 20.41
C LEU A 48 -5.58 0.33 20.45
N SER A 49 -6.10 1.50 20.15
CA SER A 49 -5.41 2.76 20.39
C SER A 49 -5.38 2.99 21.90
N CYS A 50 -4.51 2.28 22.61
CA CYS A 50 -4.19 2.54 24.01
C CYS A 50 -2.95 3.43 24.07
N THR A 51 -3.15 4.74 23.97
CA THR A 51 -2.17 5.71 24.48
C THR A 51 -2.26 5.69 26.01
N SER A 52 -1.57 4.75 26.65
CA SER A 52 -1.30 4.78 28.09
C SER A 52 -0.30 3.68 28.44
N VAL A 53 0.99 3.99 28.37
CA VAL A 53 2.00 3.27 29.15
C VAL A 53 1.85 3.78 30.58
N ALA A 54 1.00 3.12 31.36
CA ALA A 54 0.98 3.27 32.82
C ALA A 54 1.71 2.05 33.43
N PRO A 55 2.60 2.27 34.42
CA PRO A 55 3.42 1.22 34.99
C PRO A 55 2.56 0.22 35.78
N PHE A 56 3.02 -1.03 35.77
CA PHE A 56 2.47 -2.19 36.47
C PHE A 56 2.07 -1.92 37.92
N ASN A 57 0.83 -1.53 38.14
CA ASN A 57 0.14 -1.67 39.43
C ASN A 57 -1.25 -2.23 39.13
N TYR A 58 -1.43 -3.51 39.43
CA TYR A 58 -2.66 -4.25 39.19
C TYR A 58 -3.76 -3.70 40.11
N ARG A 59 -4.56 -2.75 39.61
CA ARG A 59 -5.72 -2.23 40.34
C ARG A 59 -6.89 -3.21 40.15
N PRO A 60 -7.55 -3.69 41.23
CA PRO A 60 -8.65 -4.64 41.15
C PRO A 60 -9.92 -4.11 40.44
N ASP A 61 -9.95 -2.81 40.10
CA ASP A 61 -11.12 -2.17 39.48
C ASP A 61 -11.14 -2.21 37.95
N THR A 62 -10.15 -2.84 37.30
CA THR A 62 -10.09 -2.91 35.83
C THR A 62 -11.28 -3.66 35.23
N ILE A 63 -11.80 -4.69 35.91
CA ILE A 63 -13.00 -5.44 35.47
C ILE A 63 -14.25 -4.55 35.59
N ALA A 64 -14.43 -3.84 36.71
CA ALA A 64 -15.56 -2.92 36.88
C ALA A 64 -15.49 -1.73 35.90
N TYR A 65 -14.28 -1.27 35.58
CA TYR A 65 -14.05 -0.22 34.58
C TYR A 65 -14.39 -0.70 33.16
N LEU A 66 -13.95 -1.89 32.75
CA LEU A 66 -14.29 -2.48 31.45
C LEU A 66 -15.78 -2.82 31.34
N ALA A 67 -16.44 -3.19 32.44
CA ALA A 67 -17.87 -3.44 32.48
C ALA A 67 -18.70 -2.14 32.40
N SER A 68 -18.22 -1.04 33.02
CA SER A 68 -18.86 0.28 32.93
C SER A 68 -18.52 1.04 31.65
N HIS A 69 -17.41 0.69 30.99
CA HIS A 69 -16.94 1.29 29.75
C HIS A 69 -16.62 0.18 28.75
N PRO A 70 -17.64 -0.51 28.20
CA PRO A 70 -17.41 -1.52 27.20
C PRO A 70 -16.62 -0.88 26.04
N PRO A 71 -15.50 -1.48 25.62
CA PRO A 71 -14.73 -0.93 24.52
C PRO A 71 -15.63 -0.88 23.29
N VAL A 72 -15.88 0.32 22.78
CA VAL A 72 -16.63 0.52 21.54
C VAL A 72 -15.76 -0.02 20.41
N LEU A 73 -15.92 -1.30 20.10
CA LEU A 73 -15.22 -1.95 19.00
C LEU A 73 -15.67 -1.27 17.71
N LYS A 74 -14.77 -0.48 17.13
CA LYS A 74 -15.00 0.10 15.81
C LYS A 74 -15.22 -1.05 14.83
N PRO A 75 -16.23 -0.97 13.94
CA PRO A 75 -16.43 -2.00 12.93
C PRO A 75 -15.15 -2.14 12.09
N SER A 76 -14.84 -3.38 11.70
CA SER A 76 -13.71 -3.62 10.80
C SER A 76 -13.86 -2.80 9.51
N ILE A 77 -12.75 -2.46 8.86
CA ILE A 77 -12.79 -1.69 7.60
C ILE A 77 -13.68 -2.39 6.56
N SER A 78 -13.68 -3.73 6.53
CA SER A 78 -14.52 -4.52 5.64
C SER A 78 -16.00 -4.44 6.02
N ALA A 79 -16.34 -4.45 7.31
CA ALA A 79 -17.70 -4.26 7.79
C ALA A 79 -18.22 -2.85 7.49
N ALA A 80 -17.42 -1.82 7.77
CA ALA A 80 -17.76 -0.42 7.47
C ALA A 80 -18.00 -0.20 5.96
N MET A 81 -17.13 -0.75 5.11
CA MET A 81 -17.31 -0.69 3.65
C MET A 81 -18.58 -1.40 3.18
N LYS A 82 -18.90 -2.57 3.76
CA LYS A 82 -20.15 -3.30 3.44
C LYS A 82 -21.39 -2.53 3.88
N ALA A 83 -21.38 -1.94 5.08
CA ALA A 83 -22.47 -1.10 5.57
C ALA A 83 -22.69 0.12 4.66
N SER A 84 -21.61 0.83 4.31
CA SER A 84 -21.66 1.97 3.39
C SER A 84 -22.22 1.61 2.01
N TYR A 85 -21.94 0.40 1.49
CA TYR A 85 -22.57 -0.08 0.27
C TYR A 85 -24.09 -0.22 0.42
N HIS A 86 -24.55 -0.84 1.50
CA HIS A 86 -25.98 -1.07 1.73
C HIS A 86 -26.75 0.25 1.89
N GLU A 87 -26.17 1.22 2.60
CA GLU A 87 -26.70 2.58 2.72
C GLU A 87 -26.75 3.30 1.36
N ALA A 88 -25.71 3.17 0.54
CA ALA A 88 -25.69 3.74 -0.80
C ALA A 88 -26.80 3.15 -1.69
N VAL A 89 -27.11 1.86 -1.54
CA VAL A 89 -28.22 1.23 -2.28
C VAL A 89 -29.56 1.77 -1.77
N GLN A 90 -29.76 1.82 -0.45
CA GLN A 90 -31.00 2.35 0.14
C GLN A 90 -31.27 3.81 -0.21
N THR A 91 -30.24 4.67 -0.16
CA THR A 91 -30.39 6.09 -0.51
C THR A 91 -30.78 6.26 -1.97
N GLN A 92 -30.24 5.43 -2.86
CA GLN A 92 -30.62 5.43 -4.26
C GLN A 92 -32.06 4.96 -4.47
N THR A 93 -32.50 3.89 -3.79
CA THR A 93 -33.89 3.43 -3.87
C THR A 93 -34.87 4.45 -3.30
N ASN A 94 -34.51 5.12 -2.20
CA ASN A 94 -35.36 6.12 -1.55
C ASN A 94 -35.47 7.40 -2.38
N SER A 95 -34.45 7.73 -3.17
CA SER A 95 -34.48 8.91 -4.06
C SER A 95 -35.46 8.77 -5.24
N GLY A 96 -36.06 7.59 -5.45
CA GLY A 96 -36.95 7.32 -6.57
C GLY A 96 -36.28 7.37 -7.95
N THR A 97 -34.95 7.57 -8.00
CA THR A 97 -34.20 7.63 -9.26
C THR A 97 -33.95 6.22 -9.79
N VAL A 98 -34.82 5.79 -10.71
CA VAL A 98 -34.60 4.57 -11.49
C VAL A 98 -33.40 4.80 -12.40
N VAL A 99 -32.27 4.17 -12.07
CA VAL A 99 -31.07 4.29 -12.89
C VAL A 99 -31.22 3.35 -14.07
N PRO A 100 -31.18 3.85 -15.32
CA PRO A 100 -31.30 3.00 -16.50
C PRO A 100 -30.16 1.99 -16.52
N ASP A 101 -30.43 0.79 -17.04
CA ASP A 101 -29.48 -0.32 -16.98
C ASP A 101 -28.11 0.02 -17.57
N ASP A 102 -28.09 0.87 -18.62
CA ASP A 102 -26.85 1.36 -19.20
C ASP A 102 -26.02 2.18 -18.23
N ALA A 103 -26.64 2.95 -17.33
CA ALA A 103 -25.96 3.82 -16.37
C ALA A 103 -25.59 3.13 -15.05
N ARG A 104 -25.92 1.84 -14.90
CA ARG A 104 -25.59 1.04 -13.71
C ARG A 104 -24.14 0.57 -13.74
N CYS A 105 -23.60 0.34 -12.55
CA CYS A 105 -22.25 -0.14 -12.36
C CYS A 105 -22.04 -1.54 -13.00
N ARG A 106 -21.03 -1.65 -13.86
CA ARG A 106 -20.65 -2.87 -14.58
C ARG A 106 -19.54 -3.64 -13.85
N TYR A 107 -19.77 -3.96 -12.58
CA TYR A 107 -18.83 -4.79 -11.82
C TYR A 107 -18.98 -6.26 -12.24
N LYS A 108 -17.90 -7.05 -12.21
CA LYS A 108 -17.85 -8.42 -12.77
C LYS A 108 -18.91 -9.39 -12.25
N THR A 109 -19.44 -9.21 -11.03
CA THR A 109 -20.55 -10.03 -10.51
C THR A 109 -21.93 -9.63 -11.06
N GLY A 110 -21.99 -8.64 -11.95
CA GLY A 110 -23.09 -8.40 -12.89
C GLY A 110 -24.36 -7.77 -12.33
N ARG A 111 -24.41 -7.33 -11.07
CA ARG A 111 -25.69 -6.96 -10.41
C ARG A 111 -25.62 -5.75 -9.48
N CYS A 112 -24.76 -4.77 -9.75
CA CYS A 112 -24.70 -3.59 -8.89
C CYS A 112 -25.82 -2.59 -9.26
N PRO A 113 -26.74 -2.22 -8.34
CA PRO A 113 -27.81 -1.26 -8.61
C PRO A 113 -27.30 0.20 -8.62
N LEU A 114 -26.13 0.44 -8.03
CA LEU A 114 -25.53 1.76 -7.92
C LEU A 114 -25.20 2.36 -9.30
N LYS A 115 -25.47 3.66 -9.45
CA LYS A 115 -25.05 4.44 -10.62
C LYS A 115 -23.53 4.44 -10.79
N ARG A 116 -23.10 4.55 -12.04
CA ARG A 116 -21.68 4.75 -12.38
C ARG A 116 -21.16 6.05 -11.76
N ALA A 117 -19.95 6.00 -11.21
CA ALA A 117 -19.29 7.19 -10.69
C ALA A 117 -18.87 8.10 -11.85
N THR A 118 -18.83 9.40 -11.63
CA THR A 118 -18.38 10.38 -12.62
C THR A 118 -16.95 10.83 -12.30
N LYS A 119 -16.11 10.92 -13.33
CA LYS A 119 -14.79 11.56 -13.18
C LYS A 119 -15.00 13.08 -13.01
N ARG A 120 -14.00 13.80 -12.49
CA ARG A 120 -13.99 15.28 -12.47
C ARG A 120 -14.22 15.91 -13.84
N SER A 121 -13.89 15.20 -14.91
CA SER A 121 -14.14 15.61 -16.29
C SER A 121 -15.59 15.41 -16.76
N GLY A 122 -16.52 15.01 -15.88
CA GLY A 122 -17.92 14.72 -16.22
C GLY A 122 -18.18 13.36 -16.86
N ARG A 123 -17.16 12.71 -17.43
CA ARG A 123 -17.31 11.38 -18.06
C ARG A 123 -17.63 10.28 -17.04
N PRO A 124 -18.66 9.44 -17.27
CA PRO A 124 -18.97 8.33 -16.40
C PRO A 124 -17.89 7.24 -16.48
N LEU A 125 -17.54 6.68 -15.34
CA LEU A 125 -16.70 5.50 -15.19
C LEU A 125 -17.54 4.24 -15.42
N LEU A 126 -16.91 3.07 -15.50
CA LEU A 126 -17.62 1.78 -15.62
C LEU A 126 -18.20 1.30 -14.28
N LEU A 127 -17.58 1.68 -13.18
CA LEU A 127 -17.89 1.23 -11.83
C LEU A 127 -18.54 2.34 -10.99
N CYS A 128 -19.33 1.96 -10.00
CA CYS A 128 -19.77 2.87 -8.95
C CYS A 128 -18.61 3.23 -8.01
N GLU A 129 -18.86 4.19 -7.12
CA GLU A 129 -17.86 4.68 -6.16
C GLU A 129 -17.32 3.56 -5.27
N TYR A 130 -18.22 2.74 -4.72
CA TYR A 130 -17.87 1.61 -3.87
C TYR A 130 -16.90 0.64 -4.55
N HIS A 131 -17.23 0.18 -5.76
CA HIS A 131 -16.40 -0.78 -6.49
C HIS A 131 -15.07 -0.17 -6.95
N ARG A 132 -15.04 1.13 -7.31
CA ARG A 132 -13.77 1.81 -7.62
C ARG A 132 -12.83 1.85 -6.42
N ILE A 133 -13.35 2.18 -5.23
CA ILE A 133 -12.55 2.22 -4.00
C ILE A 133 -12.04 0.82 -3.66
N LYS A 134 -12.90 -0.20 -3.76
CA LYS A 134 -12.52 -1.60 -3.53
C LYS A 134 -11.42 -2.06 -4.49
N GLN A 135 -11.56 -1.77 -5.79
CA GLN A 135 -10.55 -2.10 -6.80
C GLN A 135 -9.23 -1.39 -6.51
N ASN A 136 -9.26 -0.09 -6.16
CA ASN A 136 -8.05 0.65 -5.77
C ASN A 136 -7.38 0.10 -4.51
N SER A 137 -8.16 -0.41 -3.56
CA SER A 137 -7.64 -1.08 -2.36
C SER A 137 -6.90 -2.37 -2.73
N ILE A 138 -7.52 -3.23 -3.54
CA ILE A 138 -6.92 -4.49 -4.01
C ILE A 138 -5.66 -4.22 -4.83
N LYS A 139 -5.71 -3.24 -5.74
CA LYS A 139 -4.55 -2.82 -6.53
C LYS A 139 -3.40 -2.33 -5.64
N ARG A 140 -3.68 -1.49 -4.63
CA ARG A 140 -2.65 -1.03 -3.70
C ARG A 140 -2.01 -2.19 -2.93
N LYS A 141 -2.81 -3.15 -2.45
CA LYS A 141 -2.29 -4.33 -1.74
C LYS A 141 -1.37 -5.17 -2.64
N SER A 142 -1.79 -5.47 -3.86
CA SER A 142 -0.99 -6.22 -4.83
C SER A 142 0.28 -5.46 -5.26
N ASP A 143 0.19 -4.15 -5.52
CA ASP A 143 1.35 -3.32 -5.84
C ASP A 143 2.38 -3.32 -4.68
N THR A 144 1.93 -3.24 -3.43
CA THR A 144 2.81 -3.30 -2.25
C THR A 144 3.51 -4.65 -2.13
N LYS A 145 2.75 -5.76 -2.26
CA LYS A 145 3.32 -7.12 -2.27
C LYS A 145 4.36 -7.28 -3.38
N TYR A 146 4.04 -6.83 -4.59
CA TYR A 146 4.95 -6.90 -5.73
C TYR A 146 6.24 -6.10 -5.50
N ARG A 147 6.14 -4.88 -4.97
CA ARG A 147 7.32 -4.06 -4.62
C ARG A 147 8.18 -4.73 -3.56
N HIS A 148 7.56 -5.34 -2.54
CA HIS A 148 8.26 -6.04 -1.47
C HIS A 148 9.00 -7.28 -2.02
N ASN A 149 8.30 -8.15 -2.75
CA ASN A 149 8.90 -9.34 -3.35
C ASN A 149 10.07 -8.97 -4.29
N ARG A 150 9.93 -7.89 -5.07
CA ARG A 150 11.02 -7.41 -5.94
C ARG A 150 12.22 -6.91 -5.14
N LYS A 151 12.04 -6.34 -3.95
CA LYS A 151 13.15 -5.95 -3.07
C LYS A 151 13.86 -7.18 -2.52
N ILE A 152 13.12 -8.18 -2.06
CA ILE A 152 13.68 -9.45 -1.56
C ILE A 152 14.47 -10.16 -2.67
N ALA A 153 13.88 -10.33 -3.86
CA ALA A 153 14.56 -10.98 -4.97
C ALA A 153 15.86 -10.26 -5.39
N ARG A 154 15.89 -8.92 -5.32
CA ARG A 154 17.11 -8.14 -5.57
C ARG A 154 18.15 -8.31 -4.47
N ALA A 155 17.73 -8.44 -3.22
CA ALA A 155 18.64 -8.68 -2.10
C ALA A 155 19.24 -10.09 -2.17
N GLN A 156 18.43 -11.10 -2.48
CA GLN A 156 18.87 -12.48 -2.68
C GLN A 156 19.92 -12.58 -3.80
N LYS A 157 19.67 -11.95 -4.96
CA LYS A 157 20.64 -11.92 -6.07
C LYS A 157 21.99 -11.28 -5.67
N LYS A 158 21.97 -10.24 -4.83
CA LYS A 158 23.22 -9.62 -4.33
C LYS A 158 23.99 -10.55 -3.40
N LEU A 159 23.29 -11.26 -2.51
CA LEU A 159 23.93 -12.24 -1.62
C LEU A 159 24.54 -13.41 -2.40
N GLU A 160 23.88 -13.86 -3.48
CA GLU A 160 24.42 -14.89 -4.38
C GLU A 160 25.65 -14.40 -5.16
N GLU A 161 25.64 -13.15 -5.64
CA GLU A 161 26.78 -12.55 -6.36
C GLU A 161 27.99 -12.32 -5.44
N ASP A 162 27.78 -11.89 -4.20
CA ASP A 162 28.85 -11.66 -3.22
C ASP A 162 29.41 -13.00 -2.66
N GLY A 163 28.63 -14.09 -2.69
CA GLY A 163 29.05 -15.43 -2.26
C GLY A 163 29.77 -16.27 -3.33
N ALA A 164 29.77 -15.82 -4.60
CA ALA A 164 30.38 -16.54 -5.73
C ALA A 164 31.80 -16.05 -6.09
N ALA A 165 32.36 -15.10 -5.35
CA ALA A 165 33.76 -14.68 -5.51
C ALA A 165 34.74 -15.62 -4.77
N SER A 166 34.79 -16.88 -5.21
CA SER A 166 35.96 -17.74 -5.00
C SER A 166 36.39 -18.32 -6.35
N PRO A 167 37.55 -17.93 -6.91
CA PRO A 167 38.01 -18.45 -8.19
C PRO A 167 38.71 -19.78 -7.93
N THR A 168 38.09 -20.89 -8.29
CA THR A 168 38.85 -22.11 -8.56
C THR A 168 38.22 -22.86 -9.74
N ALA A 169 39.10 -23.32 -10.61
CA ALA A 169 38.87 -23.52 -12.04
C ALA A 169 37.89 -24.66 -12.41
N SER A 170 37.33 -24.50 -13.62
CA SER A 170 37.05 -25.55 -14.63
C SER A 170 36.08 -26.70 -14.29
N SER A 171 34.91 -26.73 -14.94
CA SER A 171 34.61 -27.66 -16.06
C SER A 171 33.10 -27.78 -16.35
N THR A 172 32.77 -27.62 -17.64
CA THR A 172 31.64 -28.20 -18.40
C THR A 172 30.23 -28.29 -17.78
N GLY A 173 29.32 -27.47 -18.34
CA GLY A 173 28.03 -27.95 -18.87
C GLY A 173 26.88 -28.15 -17.89
N GLY A 174 26.02 -27.13 -17.76
CA GLY A 174 24.70 -27.28 -17.15
C GLY A 174 24.06 -25.92 -16.90
N THR A 175 23.15 -25.52 -17.77
CA THR A 175 22.29 -24.34 -17.58
C THR A 175 21.35 -24.56 -16.38
N PRO A 176 21.42 -23.77 -15.28
CA PRO A 176 20.36 -23.76 -14.30
C PRO A 176 19.27 -22.83 -14.81
N THR A 177 18.22 -23.43 -15.39
CA THR A 177 16.96 -22.74 -15.60
C THR A 177 16.36 -22.45 -14.23
N ALA A 178 16.49 -21.21 -13.76
CA ALA A 178 15.76 -20.71 -12.60
C ALA A 178 14.25 -20.71 -12.95
N SER A 179 13.59 -21.82 -12.67
CA SER A 179 12.16 -22.04 -12.86
C SER A 179 11.40 -21.26 -11.79
N LEU A 180 11.18 -19.97 -12.05
CA LEU A 180 10.14 -19.20 -11.38
C LEU A 180 8.81 -19.81 -11.82
N HIS A 181 8.15 -20.53 -10.90
CA HIS A 181 6.87 -21.18 -11.15
C HIS A 181 5.86 -20.17 -11.69
N GLY A 182 5.32 -20.44 -12.89
CA GLY A 182 4.39 -19.56 -13.62
C GLY A 182 3.03 -19.35 -12.95
N GLU A 183 2.71 -20.14 -11.93
CA GLU A 183 1.44 -20.12 -11.18
C GLU A 183 1.19 -18.76 -10.48
N ASP A 184 2.26 -18.06 -10.04
CA ASP A 184 2.12 -16.78 -9.35
C ASP A 184 1.80 -15.62 -10.31
N ILE A 185 2.17 -15.73 -11.60
CA ILE A 185 1.92 -14.69 -12.60
C ILE A 185 0.46 -14.75 -13.08
N GLU A 186 -0.13 -15.94 -13.19
CA GLU A 186 -1.55 -16.10 -13.55
C GLU A 186 -2.49 -15.62 -12.44
N LEU A 187 -2.13 -15.80 -11.17
CA LEU A 187 -2.95 -15.29 -10.07
C LEU A 187 -3.04 -13.76 -10.08
N LEU A 188 -1.99 -13.06 -10.53
CA LEU A 188 -1.94 -11.60 -10.67
C LEU A 188 -2.76 -11.09 -11.86
N SER A 189 -2.90 -11.85 -12.94
CA SER A 189 -3.73 -11.47 -14.10
C SER A 189 -5.22 -11.55 -13.77
N TYR A 190 -5.63 -12.49 -12.91
CA TYR A 190 -7.03 -12.69 -12.49
C TYR A 190 -7.59 -11.51 -11.67
N PHE A 191 -6.74 -10.69 -11.03
CA PHE A 191 -7.17 -9.51 -10.26
C PHE A 191 -7.26 -8.22 -11.07
N ILE A 192 -6.86 -8.21 -12.35
CA ILE A 192 -6.81 -7.00 -13.20
C ILE A 192 -8.05 -6.86 -14.12
N LEU A 193 -8.94 -7.86 -14.18
CA LEU A 193 -10.20 -7.78 -14.94
C LEU A 193 -11.43 -7.38 -14.09
#